data_AF-A0A4V1KIQ5-F1
#
_entry.id   AF-A0A4V1KIQ5-F1
#
_cell.length_a   1.000
_cell.length_b   1.000
_cell.length_c   1.000
_cell.angle_alpha   90.00
_cell.angle_beta   90.00
_cell.angle_gamma   90.00
#
_symmetry.space_group_name_H-M   'P 1'
#
loop_
_entity.id
_entity.type
_entity.pdbx_description
1 polymer ?
#
loop_
_entity_poly.entity_id
_entity_poly.type
_entity_poly.pdbx_seq_one_letter_code
_entity_poly.pdbx_strand_id
1 'polypeptide(L)'
;MPSRERSLTAYVKADLNCELSRPNFEAILAFMPGANIELLRHSLKEVRGAAKRTDTSRLLEQLHRSYHRKLAEQASLYPVFHILESAYRAKLGFWLENHYGVDRWWEPILAELRHDRDLTEVNGVAVTHSALRALQNLIKNVEGDRYDRGVLAQADGHGVLARAKMSDIEELIFEHWPNFKKELRGQFSNGSPVEPATFKAKFKRVRDARNEAYHHREVGRRAEIVALAEELLDLIDVHLGSVVDHAAQLAPKVQASGVRVDARHLALCAVDRSFRIETVQQGRDPVEAEVTAMTGGDAIAKSIAGMSGERRAKLQAVRLTDRDAEAGSPQHEGARAP
;
A
#
# COMPACT_ATOMS: atom_id res chain seq x y z
N MET A 1 5.48 7.78 37.93
CA MET A 1 5.29 7.43 36.50
C MET A 1 5.11 5.94 36.33
N PRO A 2 3.92 5.47 35.88
CA PRO A 2 3.67 4.08 35.51
C PRO A 2 4.69 3.59 34.46
N SER A 3 5.07 2.31 34.48
CA SER A 3 6.19 1.78 33.68
C SER A 3 6.07 2.05 32.18
N ARG A 4 4.84 2.15 31.65
CA ARG A 4 4.52 2.43 30.24
C ARG A 4 4.99 3.81 29.77
N GLU A 5 4.85 4.84 30.60
CA GLU A 5 5.33 6.20 30.28
C GLU A 5 6.85 6.27 30.19
N ARG A 6 7.56 5.48 31.01
CA ARG A 6 9.03 5.42 30.98
C ARG A 6 9.54 4.81 29.68
N SER A 7 8.88 3.76 29.19
CA SER A 7 9.23 3.14 27.90
C SER A 7 8.99 4.10 26.74
N LEU A 8 7.82 4.75 26.66
CA LEU A 8 7.49 5.72 25.60
C LEU A 8 8.45 6.93 25.62
N THR A 9 8.81 7.39 26.81
CA THR A 9 9.81 8.45 26.98
C THR A 9 11.18 8.06 26.45
N ALA A 10 11.63 6.84 26.74
CA ALA A 10 12.91 6.34 26.23
C ALA A 10 12.91 6.26 24.68
N TYR A 11 11.78 5.87 24.07
CA TYR A 11 11.65 5.81 22.61
C TYR A 11 11.82 7.17 21.94
N VAL A 12 11.07 8.19 22.39
CA VAL A 12 11.13 9.54 21.81
C VAL A 12 12.53 10.13 21.94
N LYS A 13 13.17 9.97 23.12
CA LYS A 13 14.53 10.44 23.34
C LYS A 13 15.57 9.72 22.48
N ALA A 14 15.44 8.41 22.31
CA ALA A 14 16.37 7.62 21.50
C ALA A 14 16.32 8.02 20.01
N ASP A 15 15.12 8.21 19.45
CA ASP A 15 14.96 8.47 18.02
C ASP A 15 15.21 9.96 17.65
N LEU A 16 14.86 10.92 18.52
CA LEU A 16 15.16 12.34 18.31
C LEU A 16 16.57 12.74 18.72
N ASN A 17 17.19 12.06 19.68
CA ASN A 17 18.54 12.34 20.16
C ASN A 17 18.77 13.85 20.44
N CYS A 18 17.80 14.48 21.11
CA CYS A 18 17.85 15.86 21.59
C CYS A 18 16.89 16.06 22.78
N GLU A 19 17.08 17.14 23.53
CA GLU A 19 16.11 17.57 24.53
C GLU A 19 14.97 18.34 23.86
N LEU A 20 13.74 18.04 24.27
CA LEU A 20 12.53 18.73 23.79
C LEU A 20 11.96 19.61 24.89
N SER A 21 11.30 20.69 24.49
CA SER A 21 10.43 21.43 25.41
C SER A 21 9.33 20.51 25.96
N ARG A 22 8.95 20.73 27.22
CA ARG A 22 7.90 19.95 27.88
C ARG A 22 6.58 19.89 27.07
N PRO A 23 6.07 21.00 26.49
CA PRO A 23 4.85 20.96 25.69
C PRO A 23 4.96 20.06 24.45
N ASN A 24 6.08 20.15 23.71
CA ASN A 24 6.31 19.30 22.54
C ASN A 24 6.39 17.83 22.92
N PHE A 25 7.06 17.53 24.04
CA PHE A 25 7.19 16.17 24.52
C PHE A 25 5.84 15.57 24.95
N GLU A 26 5.03 16.31 25.71
CA GLU A 26 3.69 15.89 26.13
C GLU A 26 2.75 15.68 24.93
N ALA A 27 2.80 16.54 23.91
CA ALA A 27 2.02 16.39 22.69
C ALA A 27 2.40 15.12 21.90
N ILE A 28 3.69 14.79 21.81
CA ILE A 28 4.15 13.55 21.17
C ILE A 28 3.64 12.33 21.94
N LEU A 29 3.78 12.32 23.28
CA LEU A 29 3.30 11.22 24.11
C LEU A 29 1.78 11.01 24.00
N ALA A 30 1.00 12.09 23.86
CA ALA A 30 -0.44 12.01 23.65
C ALA A 30 -0.82 11.40 22.28
N PHE A 31 0.02 11.58 21.25
CA PHE A 31 -0.20 11.02 19.92
C PHE A 31 0.14 9.52 19.81
N MET A 32 1.17 9.06 20.54
CA MET A 32 1.71 7.69 20.43
C MET A 32 0.68 6.56 20.54
N PRO A 33 -0.32 6.57 21.44
CA PRO A 33 -1.24 5.43 21.62
C PRO A 33 -2.07 5.08 20.39
N GLY A 34 -2.34 6.06 19.51
CA GLY A 34 -3.11 5.87 18.27
C GLY A 34 -2.24 5.70 17.03
N ALA A 35 -0.92 5.81 17.16
CA ALA A 35 0.00 5.81 16.03
C ALA A 35 0.51 4.40 15.71
N ASN A 36 0.77 4.14 14.43
CA ASN A 36 1.66 3.06 14.04
C ASN A 36 3.07 3.40 14.53
N ILE A 37 3.55 2.64 15.50
CA ILE A 37 4.80 2.95 16.20
C ILE A 37 6.01 2.93 15.26
N GLU A 38 6.09 2.02 14.30
CA GLU A 38 7.22 1.96 13.38
C GLU A 38 7.24 3.18 12.46
N LEU A 39 6.10 3.56 11.88
CA LEU A 39 6.03 4.78 11.06
C LEU A 39 6.36 6.03 11.87
N LEU A 40 5.87 6.11 13.12
CA LEU A 40 6.20 7.22 14.02
C LEU A 40 7.69 7.31 14.31
N ARG A 41 8.38 6.19 14.54
CA ARG A 41 9.84 6.17 14.74
C ARG A 41 10.59 6.69 13.53
N HIS A 42 10.19 6.27 12.34
CA HIS A 42 10.79 6.79 11.11
C HIS A 42 10.53 8.29 10.92
N SER A 43 9.33 8.78 11.27
CA SER A 43 9.03 10.21 11.25
C SER A 43 9.83 11.01 12.27
N LEU A 44 10.01 10.49 13.50
CA LEU A 44 10.85 11.11 14.52
C LEU A 44 12.30 11.25 14.04
N LYS A 45 12.86 10.20 13.43
CA LYS A 45 14.21 10.23 12.83
C LYS A 45 14.34 11.27 11.71
N GLU A 46 13.29 11.46 10.93
CA GLU A 46 13.27 12.43 9.81
C GLU A 46 13.25 13.88 10.31
N VAL A 47 12.45 14.18 11.35
CA VAL A 47 12.35 15.53 11.92
C VAL A 47 13.47 15.84 12.93
N ARG A 48 14.38 14.88 13.16
CA ARG A 48 15.52 15.03 14.08
C ARG A 48 16.34 16.30 13.85
N GLY A 49 16.58 16.64 12.58
CA GLY A 49 17.34 17.84 12.21
C GLY A 49 16.62 19.14 12.60
N ALA A 50 15.29 19.16 12.56
CA ALA A 50 14.49 20.29 13.00
C ALA A 50 14.40 20.37 14.53
N ALA A 51 14.34 19.22 15.20
CA ALA A 51 14.31 19.14 16.66
C ALA A 51 15.58 19.71 17.32
N LYS A 52 16.71 19.76 16.60
CA LYS A 52 17.99 20.32 17.06
C LYS A 52 18.14 21.82 16.83
N ARG A 53 17.18 22.49 16.18
CA ARG A 53 17.23 23.93 15.92
C ARG A 53 16.78 24.70 17.16
N THR A 54 17.27 25.93 17.31
CA THR A 54 16.87 26.84 18.41
C THR A 54 15.37 27.12 18.40
N ASP A 55 14.78 27.21 17.20
CA ASP A 55 13.35 27.33 17.00
C ASP A 55 12.72 25.95 16.70
N THR A 56 11.93 25.45 17.64
CA THR A 56 11.18 24.18 17.55
C THR A 56 9.68 24.40 17.37
N SER A 57 9.24 25.64 17.10
CA SER A 57 7.82 26.00 16.96
C SER A 57 7.08 25.16 15.92
N ARG A 58 7.78 24.69 14.88
CA ARG A 58 7.22 23.88 13.78
C ARG A 58 7.46 22.38 13.92
N LEU A 59 8.05 21.91 15.03
CA LEU A 59 8.43 20.50 15.18
C LEU A 59 7.22 19.56 15.10
N LEU A 60 6.15 19.87 15.83
CA LEU A 60 4.94 19.02 15.86
C LEU A 60 4.25 18.98 14.49
N GLU A 61 4.17 20.12 13.81
CA GLU A 61 3.62 20.21 12.45
C GLU A 61 4.43 19.34 11.47
N GLN A 62 5.76 19.42 11.54
CA GLN A 62 6.65 18.61 10.70
C GLN A 62 6.54 17.11 11.01
N LEU A 63 6.42 16.76 12.30
CA LEU A 63 6.23 15.36 12.72
C LEU A 63 4.91 14.81 12.21
N HIS A 64 3.82 15.57 12.39
CA HIS A 64 2.49 15.22 11.90
C HIS A 64 2.49 15.02 10.39
N ARG A 65 3.10 15.96 9.65
CA ARG A 65 3.22 15.89 8.19
C ARG A 65 4.04 14.68 7.74
N SER A 66 5.18 14.42 8.39
CA SER A 66 6.04 13.28 8.08
C SER A 66 5.31 11.95 8.34
N TYR A 67 4.61 11.84 9.47
CA TYR A 67 3.86 10.64 9.84
C TYR A 67 2.72 10.36 8.86
N HIS A 68 1.90 11.36 8.54
CA HIS A 68 0.78 11.17 7.63
C HIS A 68 1.24 10.95 6.19
N ARG A 69 2.34 11.56 5.75
CA ARG A 69 2.96 11.23 4.46
C ARG A 69 3.37 9.77 4.41
N LYS A 70 4.06 9.25 5.43
CA LYS A 70 4.46 7.84 5.50
C LYS A 70 3.25 6.89 5.55
N LEU A 71 2.21 7.28 6.28
CA LEU A 71 0.96 6.53 6.31
C LEU A 71 0.30 6.47 4.94
N ALA A 72 0.26 7.59 4.20
CA ALA A 72 -0.28 7.65 2.85
C ALA A 72 0.57 6.84 1.85
N GLU A 73 1.90 6.94 1.93
CA GLU A 73 2.84 6.15 1.12
C GLU A 73 2.71 4.64 1.37
N GLN A 74 2.39 4.25 2.60
CA GLN A 74 2.10 2.86 2.93
C GLN A 74 0.73 2.45 2.40
N ALA A 75 -0.27 3.32 2.56
CA ALA A 75 -1.64 3.05 2.14
C ALA A 75 -1.76 2.87 0.62
N SER A 76 -0.97 3.60 -0.16
CA SER A 76 -0.97 3.52 -1.63
C SER A 76 -0.48 2.18 -2.17
N LEU A 77 0.18 1.35 -1.36
CA LEU A 77 0.64 0.02 -1.77
C LEU A 77 -0.45 -1.05 -1.68
N TYR A 78 -1.49 -0.87 -0.84
CA TYR A 78 -2.53 -1.89 -0.67
C TYR A 78 -3.27 -2.23 -1.98
N PRO A 79 -3.68 -1.25 -2.81
CA PRO A 79 -4.29 -1.56 -4.10
C PRO A 79 -3.36 -2.37 -5.00
N VAL A 80 -2.06 -2.03 -5.03
CA VAL A 80 -1.06 -2.75 -5.84
C VAL A 80 -0.96 -4.21 -5.42
N PHE A 81 -0.81 -4.46 -4.12
CA PHE A 81 -0.74 -5.81 -3.59
C PHE A 81 -2.05 -6.58 -3.81
N HIS A 82 -3.19 -5.93 -3.63
CA HIS A 82 -4.50 -6.55 -3.83
C HIS A 82 -4.72 -6.97 -5.29
N ILE A 83 -4.39 -6.11 -6.26
CA ILE A 83 -4.51 -6.41 -7.68
C ILE A 83 -3.58 -7.57 -8.05
N LEU A 84 -2.33 -7.54 -7.60
CA LEU A 84 -1.38 -8.65 -7.81
C LEU A 84 -1.90 -9.97 -7.23
N GLU A 85 -2.33 -9.97 -5.96
CA GLU A 85 -2.89 -11.15 -5.29
C GLU A 85 -4.08 -11.72 -6.07
N SER A 86 -4.99 -10.85 -6.48
CA SER A 86 -6.24 -11.25 -7.14
C SER A 86 -5.98 -11.78 -8.54
N ALA A 87 -5.14 -11.08 -9.32
CA ALA A 87 -4.81 -11.47 -10.68
C ALA A 87 -4.08 -12.82 -10.74
N TYR A 88 -3.07 -13.02 -9.89
CA TYR A 88 -2.34 -14.29 -9.86
C TYR A 88 -3.17 -15.45 -9.33
N ARG A 89 -4.06 -15.23 -8.36
CA ARG A 89 -5.01 -16.27 -7.92
C ARG A 89 -5.97 -16.67 -9.03
N ALA A 90 -6.53 -15.70 -9.74
CA ALA A 90 -7.44 -15.97 -10.85
C ALA A 90 -6.72 -16.71 -11.99
N LYS A 91 -5.54 -16.22 -12.40
CA LYS A 91 -4.75 -16.86 -13.46
C LYS A 91 -4.33 -18.29 -13.08
N LEU A 92 -3.87 -18.50 -11.85
CA LEU A 92 -3.50 -19.83 -11.37
C LEU A 92 -4.71 -20.76 -11.25
N GLY A 93 -5.86 -20.25 -10.80
CA GLY A 93 -7.10 -21.02 -10.68
C GLY A 93 -7.55 -21.55 -12.02
N PHE A 94 -7.72 -20.65 -12.99
CA PHE A 94 -8.07 -20.99 -14.36
C PHE A 94 -7.06 -21.98 -14.98
N TRP A 95 -5.76 -21.76 -14.76
CA TRP A 95 -4.75 -22.67 -15.27
C TRP A 95 -4.82 -24.06 -14.64
N LEU A 96 -4.99 -24.18 -13.32
CA LEU A 96 -5.09 -25.48 -12.64
C LEU A 96 -6.31 -26.27 -13.13
N GLU A 97 -7.46 -25.61 -13.27
CA GLU A 97 -8.69 -26.22 -13.77
C GLU A 97 -8.51 -26.74 -15.20
N ASN A 98 -7.87 -25.97 -16.08
CA ASN A 98 -7.55 -26.42 -17.44
C ASN A 98 -6.48 -27.51 -17.48
N HIS A 99 -5.43 -27.38 -16.65
CA HIS A 99 -4.31 -28.32 -16.65
C HIS A 99 -4.74 -29.71 -16.21
N TYR A 100 -5.59 -29.78 -15.18
CA TYR A 100 -6.15 -31.02 -14.67
C TYR A 100 -7.47 -31.40 -15.32
N GLY A 101 -8.11 -30.51 -16.09
CA GLY A 101 -9.39 -30.77 -16.77
C GLY A 101 -10.58 -30.95 -15.82
N VAL A 102 -10.53 -30.37 -14.61
CA VAL A 102 -11.59 -30.47 -13.61
C VAL A 102 -11.59 -29.25 -12.67
N ASP A 103 -12.77 -28.67 -12.44
CA ASP A 103 -12.95 -27.48 -11.60
C ASP A 103 -12.54 -27.71 -10.14
N ARG A 104 -12.75 -28.94 -9.66
CA ARG A 104 -12.42 -29.39 -8.30
C ARG A 104 -11.17 -30.28 -8.28
N TRP A 105 -10.10 -29.84 -8.94
CA TRP A 105 -8.81 -30.55 -8.96
C TRP A 105 -8.26 -30.91 -7.57
N TRP A 106 -8.69 -30.20 -6.53
CA TRP A 106 -8.30 -30.44 -5.13
C TRP A 106 -9.05 -31.60 -4.47
N GLU A 107 -10.24 -31.96 -4.96
CA GLU A 107 -11.13 -32.93 -4.32
C GLU A 107 -10.52 -34.35 -4.27
N PRO A 108 -9.93 -34.89 -5.37
CA PRO A 108 -9.20 -36.16 -5.30
C PRO A 108 -8.04 -36.12 -4.31
N ILE A 109 -7.30 -35.01 -4.25
CA ILE A 109 -6.16 -34.85 -3.35
C ILE A 109 -6.62 -34.87 -1.89
N LEU A 110 -7.72 -34.17 -1.57
CA LEU A 110 -8.30 -34.17 -0.23
C LEU A 110 -8.80 -35.55 0.17
N ALA A 111 -9.40 -36.31 -0.75
CA ALA A 111 -9.86 -37.66 -0.49
C ALA A 111 -8.69 -38.58 -0.11
N GLU A 112 -7.59 -38.54 -0.87
CA GLU A 112 -6.39 -39.33 -0.58
C GLU A 112 -5.72 -38.90 0.73
N LEU A 113 -5.64 -37.60 1.02
CA LEU A 113 -5.11 -37.08 2.29
C LEU A 113 -5.89 -37.58 3.52
N ARG A 114 -7.22 -37.71 3.42
CA ARG A 114 -8.06 -38.24 4.51
C ARG A 114 -7.84 -39.73 4.77
N HIS A 115 -7.32 -40.45 3.78
CA HIS A 115 -7.07 -41.90 3.84
C HIS A 115 -5.58 -42.25 3.94
N ASP A 116 -4.69 -41.26 4.06
CA ASP A 116 -3.23 -41.41 4.11
C ASP A 116 -2.69 -42.24 2.93
N ARG A 117 -3.18 -41.93 1.73
CA ARG A 117 -2.81 -42.60 0.48
C ARG A 117 -2.02 -41.67 -0.43
N ASP A 118 -1.14 -42.26 -1.22
CA ASP A 118 -0.38 -41.53 -2.24
C ASP A 118 -1.19 -41.32 -3.51
N LEU A 119 -1.13 -40.11 -4.05
CA LEU A 119 -1.74 -39.74 -5.32
C LEU A 119 -0.64 -39.52 -6.35
N THR A 120 -0.70 -40.21 -7.49
CA THR A 120 0.28 -40.03 -8.58
C THR A 120 -0.26 -39.19 -9.74
N GLU A 121 -1.57 -39.00 -9.81
CA GLU A 121 -2.25 -38.28 -10.88
C GLU A 121 -3.52 -37.57 -10.38
N VAL A 122 -3.88 -36.47 -11.04
CA VAL A 122 -5.17 -35.79 -10.86
C VAL A 122 -5.90 -35.84 -12.19
N ASN A 123 -7.05 -36.52 -12.23
CA ASN A 123 -7.87 -36.67 -13.45
C ASN A 123 -7.04 -37.15 -14.67
N GLY A 124 -6.20 -38.17 -14.47
CA GLY A 124 -5.34 -38.75 -15.51
C GLY A 124 -4.10 -37.92 -15.87
N VAL A 125 -3.87 -36.77 -15.22
CA VAL A 125 -2.67 -35.96 -15.41
C VAL A 125 -1.66 -36.29 -14.32
N ALA A 126 -0.50 -36.82 -14.71
CA ALA A 126 0.57 -37.15 -13.79
C ALA A 126 1.04 -35.89 -13.02
N VAL A 127 1.22 -36.03 -11.71
CA VAL A 127 1.69 -34.96 -10.82
C VAL A 127 3.06 -35.33 -10.26
N THR A 128 4.01 -34.41 -10.33
CA THR A 128 5.32 -34.62 -9.71
C THR A 128 5.17 -34.64 -8.19
N HIS A 129 6.06 -35.35 -7.49
CA HIS A 129 6.02 -35.42 -6.02
C HIS A 129 6.08 -34.02 -5.37
N SER A 130 6.85 -33.09 -5.94
CA SER A 130 6.98 -31.73 -5.41
C SER A 130 5.72 -30.88 -5.63
N ALA A 131 5.10 -30.98 -6.81
CA ALA A 131 3.81 -30.36 -7.10
C ALA A 131 2.69 -30.89 -6.21
N LEU A 132 2.63 -32.22 -6.01
CA LEU A 132 1.66 -32.84 -5.11
C LEU A 132 1.82 -32.31 -3.69
N ARG A 133 3.06 -32.26 -3.19
CA ARG A 133 3.35 -31.72 -1.85
C ARG A 133 2.89 -30.27 -1.70
N ALA A 134 3.10 -29.42 -2.71
CA ALA A 134 2.62 -28.04 -2.69
C ALA A 134 1.08 -27.97 -2.65
N LEU A 135 0.37 -28.80 -3.43
CA LEU A 135 -1.09 -28.89 -3.42
C LEU A 135 -1.61 -29.39 -2.06
N GLN A 136 -0.98 -30.40 -1.48
CA GLN A 136 -1.32 -30.93 -0.15
C GLN A 136 -1.11 -29.88 0.95
N ASN A 137 0.00 -29.14 0.91
CA ASN A 137 0.28 -28.05 1.85
C ASN A 137 -0.78 -26.94 1.73
N LEU A 138 -1.17 -26.56 0.51
CA LEU A 138 -2.25 -25.61 0.28
C LEU A 138 -3.56 -26.10 0.91
N ILE A 139 -3.98 -27.34 0.59
CA ILE A 139 -5.22 -27.91 1.11
C ILE A 139 -5.19 -27.94 2.64
N LYS A 140 -4.08 -28.38 3.23
CA LYS A 140 -3.87 -28.37 4.68
C LYS A 140 -3.94 -26.96 5.28
N ASN A 141 -3.39 -25.95 4.60
CA ASN A 141 -3.46 -24.55 5.04
C ASN A 141 -4.89 -24.00 5.05
N VAL A 142 -5.76 -24.48 4.14
CA VAL A 142 -7.16 -24.04 4.02
C VAL A 142 -8.10 -24.85 4.92
N GLU A 143 -8.05 -26.17 4.86
CA GLU A 143 -8.90 -27.09 5.64
C GLU A 143 -8.40 -27.32 7.08
N GLY A 144 -7.16 -26.99 7.38
CA GLY A 144 -6.51 -27.32 8.65
C GLY A 144 -5.99 -28.75 8.72
N ASP A 145 -5.27 -29.06 9.79
CA ASP A 145 -4.52 -30.31 9.96
C ASP A 145 -5.38 -31.58 9.99
N ARG A 146 -6.68 -31.45 10.27
CA ARG A 146 -7.62 -32.58 10.39
C ARG A 146 -8.53 -32.77 9.18
N TYR A 147 -8.45 -31.87 8.19
CA TYR A 147 -9.23 -31.96 6.95
C TYR A 147 -10.76 -32.03 7.14
N ASP A 148 -11.27 -31.49 8.25
CA ASP A 148 -12.65 -31.67 8.73
C ASP A 148 -13.43 -30.35 8.86
N ARG A 149 -12.83 -29.21 8.49
CA ARG A 149 -13.51 -27.90 8.59
C ARG A 149 -14.62 -27.72 7.55
N GLY A 150 -14.53 -28.43 6.43
CA GLY A 150 -15.53 -28.37 5.36
C GLY A 150 -15.53 -27.03 4.59
N VAL A 151 -14.43 -26.29 4.67
CA VAL A 151 -14.27 -24.97 4.03
C VAL A 151 -14.32 -25.08 2.50
N LEU A 152 -13.84 -26.22 1.97
CA LEU A 152 -13.74 -26.53 0.56
C LEU A 152 -14.97 -27.27 0.02
N ALA A 153 -15.91 -27.72 0.87
CA ALA A 153 -17.01 -28.59 0.45
C ALA A 153 -17.86 -28.04 -0.72
N GLN A 154 -17.90 -26.71 -0.88
CA GLN A 154 -18.59 -26.02 -1.97
C GLN A 154 -17.67 -25.13 -2.83
N ALA A 155 -16.35 -25.24 -2.66
CA ALA A 155 -15.40 -24.41 -3.39
C ALA A 155 -15.06 -25.05 -4.74
N ASP A 156 -14.94 -24.22 -5.77
CA ASP A 156 -14.18 -24.53 -6.98
C ASP A 156 -12.68 -24.24 -6.76
N GLY A 157 -11.85 -24.48 -7.77
CA GLY A 157 -10.42 -24.19 -7.73
C GLY A 157 -10.12 -22.74 -7.37
N HIS A 158 -10.87 -21.80 -7.95
CA HIS A 158 -10.80 -20.37 -7.63
C HIS A 158 -11.08 -20.08 -6.17
N GLY A 159 -12.13 -20.69 -5.60
CA GLY A 159 -12.51 -20.57 -4.20
C GLY A 159 -11.44 -21.12 -3.25
N VAL A 160 -10.74 -22.19 -3.62
CA VAL A 160 -9.59 -22.69 -2.85
C VAL A 160 -8.47 -21.66 -2.83
N LEU A 161 -8.08 -21.14 -4.00
CA LEU A 161 -6.99 -20.18 -4.11
C LEU A 161 -7.31 -18.84 -3.45
N ALA A 162 -8.57 -18.40 -3.46
CA ALA A 162 -9.01 -17.20 -2.74
C ALA A 162 -8.70 -17.25 -1.23
N ARG A 163 -8.59 -18.46 -0.65
CA ARG A 163 -8.27 -18.70 0.76
C ARG A 163 -6.78 -19.02 0.99
N ALA A 164 -6.01 -19.21 -0.08
CA ALA A 164 -4.60 -19.51 -0.03
C ALA A 164 -3.77 -18.31 0.44
N LYS A 165 -2.64 -18.60 1.10
CA LYS A 165 -1.61 -17.59 1.36
C LYS A 165 -0.87 -17.31 0.06
N MET A 166 -0.30 -16.10 -0.05
CA MET A 166 0.50 -15.74 -1.23
C MET A 166 1.76 -16.61 -1.39
N SER A 167 2.27 -17.21 -0.30
CA SER A 167 3.33 -18.22 -0.36
C SER A 167 2.90 -19.51 -1.05
N ASP A 168 1.65 -19.94 -0.85
CA ASP A 168 1.10 -21.14 -1.47
C ASP A 168 0.96 -20.91 -2.99
N ILE A 169 0.54 -19.70 -3.39
CA ILE A 169 0.47 -19.29 -4.81
C ILE A 169 1.85 -19.33 -5.47
N GLU A 170 2.87 -18.78 -4.81
CA GLU A 170 4.26 -18.81 -5.31
C GLU A 170 4.77 -20.25 -5.45
N GLU A 171 4.56 -21.09 -4.43
CA GLU A 171 5.01 -22.48 -4.42
C GLU A 171 4.35 -23.27 -5.55
N LEU A 172 3.02 -23.15 -5.72
CA LEU A 172 2.29 -23.83 -6.78
C LEU A 172 2.75 -23.42 -8.18
N ILE A 173 2.95 -22.12 -8.43
CA ILE A 173 3.46 -21.64 -9.72
C ILE A 173 4.84 -22.25 -10.01
N PHE A 174 5.70 -22.29 -8.99
CA PHE A 174 7.08 -22.76 -9.15
C PHE A 174 7.14 -24.27 -9.38
N GLU A 175 6.40 -25.05 -8.60
CA GLU A 175 6.39 -26.52 -8.75
C GLU A 175 5.75 -26.96 -10.07
N HIS A 176 4.89 -26.12 -10.66
CA HIS A 176 4.31 -26.34 -11.98
C HIS A 176 4.99 -25.55 -13.11
N TRP A 177 6.15 -24.94 -12.85
CA TRP A 177 6.79 -24.00 -13.77
C TRP A 177 6.93 -24.50 -15.23
N PRO A 178 7.34 -25.76 -15.51
CA PRO A 178 7.49 -26.24 -16.89
C PRO A 178 6.21 -26.12 -17.74
N ASN A 179 5.05 -26.20 -17.10
CA ASN A 179 3.74 -26.09 -17.74
C ASN A 179 3.16 -24.69 -17.59
N PHE A 180 3.22 -24.10 -16.39
CA PHE A 180 2.65 -22.78 -16.11
C PHE A 180 3.33 -21.66 -16.91
N LYS A 181 4.64 -21.73 -17.17
CA LYS A 181 5.34 -20.68 -17.94
C LYS A 181 4.78 -20.45 -19.34
N LYS A 182 4.08 -21.44 -19.91
CA LYS A 182 3.45 -21.36 -21.24
C LYS A 182 2.24 -20.41 -21.25
N GLU A 183 1.67 -20.15 -20.08
CA GLU A 183 0.57 -19.22 -19.87
C GLU A 183 0.99 -17.77 -19.65
N LEU A 184 2.30 -17.54 -19.54
CA LEU A 184 2.88 -16.22 -19.34
C LEU A 184 3.36 -15.68 -20.67
N ARG A 185 3.41 -14.35 -20.78
CA ARG A 185 4.23 -13.72 -21.82
C ARG A 185 5.67 -14.18 -21.67
N GLY A 186 6.33 -14.47 -22.80
CA GLY A 186 7.67 -15.06 -22.80
C GLY A 186 8.80 -14.12 -22.34
N GLN A 187 8.52 -12.83 -22.17
CA GLN A 187 9.51 -11.81 -21.84
C GLN A 187 8.95 -10.80 -20.83
N PHE A 188 9.83 -10.25 -20.00
CA PHE A 188 9.55 -9.06 -19.18
C PHE A 188 9.54 -7.79 -20.06
N SER A 189 9.08 -6.67 -19.49
CA SER A 189 9.03 -5.36 -20.16
C SER A 189 10.38 -4.87 -20.69
N ASN A 190 11.48 -5.31 -20.09
CA ASN A 190 12.85 -5.02 -20.54
C ASN A 190 13.37 -5.97 -21.65
N GLY A 191 12.52 -6.85 -22.18
CA GLY A 191 12.85 -7.83 -23.22
C GLY A 191 13.58 -9.09 -22.73
N SER A 192 13.92 -9.18 -21.44
CA SER A 192 14.60 -10.36 -20.89
C SER A 192 13.64 -11.56 -20.81
N PRO A 193 14.12 -12.79 -21.05
CA PRO A 193 13.28 -13.99 -20.97
C PRO A 193 12.78 -14.23 -19.55
N VAL A 194 11.58 -14.80 -19.45
CA VAL A 194 10.98 -15.16 -18.15
C VAL A 194 11.58 -16.48 -17.67
N GLU A 195 12.70 -16.37 -16.96
CA GLU A 195 13.37 -17.50 -16.30
C GLU A 195 12.79 -17.76 -14.89
N PRO A 196 12.74 -19.03 -14.44
CA PRO A 196 12.11 -19.41 -13.16
C PRO A 196 12.73 -18.70 -11.96
N ALA A 197 14.06 -18.60 -11.91
CA ALA A 197 14.78 -17.97 -10.80
C ALA A 197 14.47 -16.47 -10.71
N THR A 198 14.44 -15.79 -11.87
CA THR A 198 14.13 -14.36 -11.97
C THR A 198 12.68 -14.09 -11.58
N PHE A 199 11.74 -14.87 -12.11
CA PHE A 199 10.34 -14.78 -11.74
C PHE A 199 10.14 -14.95 -10.23
N LYS A 200 10.70 -16.03 -9.66
CA LYS A 200 10.61 -16.32 -8.22
C LYS A 200 11.20 -15.20 -7.36
N ALA A 201 12.36 -14.67 -7.74
CA ALA A 201 13.01 -13.59 -7.00
C ALA A 201 12.16 -12.31 -7.00
N LYS A 202 11.57 -11.93 -8.14
CA LYS A 202 10.67 -10.77 -8.26
C LYS A 202 9.39 -10.98 -7.46
N PHE A 203 8.73 -12.13 -7.64
CA PHE A 203 7.48 -12.48 -6.96
C PHE A 203 7.66 -12.49 -5.43
N LYS A 204 8.71 -13.17 -4.95
CA LYS A 204 9.08 -13.20 -3.53
C LYS A 204 9.29 -11.80 -2.97
N ARG A 205 9.97 -10.92 -3.70
CA ARG A 205 10.25 -9.56 -3.24
C ARG A 205 8.98 -8.73 -3.07
N VAL A 206 8.02 -8.86 -3.98
CA VAL A 206 6.73 -8.18 -3.86
C VAL A 206 5.90 -8.79 -2.72
N ARG A 207 5.91 -10.12 -2.58
CA ARG A 207 5.25 -10.84 -1.47
C ARG A 207 5.81 -10.44 -0.10
N ASP A 208 7.13 -10.32 0.03
CA ASP A 208 7.78 -9.94 1.28
C ASP A 208 7.43 -8.47 1.62
N ALA A 209 7.45 -7.57 0.64
CA ALA A 209 6.98 -6.18 0.81
C ALA A 209 5.49 -6.10 1.21
N ARG A 210 4.64 -6.96 0.62
CA ARG A 210 3.24 -7.13 0.99
C ARG A 210 3.12 -7.53 2.46
N ASN A 211 3.87 -8.55 2.90
CA ASN A 211 3.81 -9.01 4.29
C ASN A 211 4.25 -7.92 5.27
N GLU A 212 5.32 -7.19 4.96
CA GLU A 212 5.73 -6.01 5.74
C GLU A 212 4.58 -5.00 5.85
N ALA A 213 3.87 -4.73 4.75
CA ALA A 213 2.77 -3.79 4.76
C ALA A 213 1.59 -4.22 5.64
N TYR A 214 1.13 -5.46 5.49
CA TYR A 214 0.04 -6.01 6.29
C TYR A 214 0.41 -6.20 7.77
N HIS A 215 1.69 -6.26 8.11
CA HIS A 215 2.19 -6.26 9.48
C HIS A 215 2.58 -4.87 9.99
N HIS A 216 2.11 -3.81 9.31
CA HIS A 216 2.29 -2.42 9.74
C HIS A 216 3.75 -1.95 9.80
N ARG A 217 4.65 -2.58 9.05
CA ARG A 217 6.08 -2.23 8.96
C ARG A 217 6.36 -1.35 7.73
N GLU A 218 7.40 -0.51 7.79
CA GLU A 218 7.75 0.35 6.67
C GLU A 218 8.24 -0.46 5.47
N VAL A 219 7.60 -0.30 4.31
CA VAL A 219 8.10 -0.90 3.06
C VAL A 219 9.17 0.00 2.45
N GLY A 220 10.40 -0.50 2.38
CA GLY A 220 11.50 0.17 1.68
C GLY A 220 11.39 0.05 0.15
N ARG A 221 12.03 1.00 -0.57
CA ARG A 221 12.14 1.01 -2.05
C ARG A 221 10.79 0.82 -2.78
N ARG A 222 9.74 1.50 -2.31
CA ARG A 222 8.35 1.35 -2.79
C ARG A 222 8.20 1.45 -4.31
N ALA A 223 8.86 2.42 -4.95
CA ALA A 223 8.82 2.58 -6.40
C ALA A 223 9.34 1.34 -7.14
N GLU A 224 10.41 0.72 -6.62
CA GLU A 224 10.93 -0.53 -7.16
C GLU A 224 9.94 -1.68 -6.96
N ILE A 225 9.27 -1.76 -5.80
CA ILE A 225 8.24 -2.78 -5.53
C ILE A 225 7.05 -2.63 -6.48
N VAL A 226 6.60 -1.40 -6.73
CA VAL A 226 5.51 -1.13 -7.68
C VAL A 226 5.92 -1.51 -9.10
N ALA A 227 7.13 -1.16 -9.53
CA ALA A 227 7.65 -1.56 -10.85
C ALA A 227 7.76 -3.09 -10.99
N LEU A 228 8.22 -3.79 -9.95
CA LEU A 228 8.27 -5.24 -9.95
C LEU A 228 6.87 -5.88 -9.99
N ALA A 229 5.90 -5.31 -9.27
CA ALA A 229 4.52 -5.77 -9.31
C ALA A 229 3.92 -5.58 -10.71
N GLU A 230 4.18 -4.44 -11.34
CA GLU A 230 3.75 -4.16 -12.71
C GLU A 230 4.35 -5.14 -13.71
N GLU A 231 5.66 -5.35 -13.66
CA GLU A 231 6.31 -6.31 -14.56
C GLU A 231 5.75 -7.73 -14.43
N LEU A 232 5.34 -8.14 -13.22
CA LEU A 232 4.70 -9.43 -12.98
C LEU A 232 3.26 -9.46 -13.54
N LEU A 233 2.49 -8.40 -13.30
CA LEU A 233 1.12 -8.27 -13.81
C LEU A 233 1.08 -8.23 -15.35
N ASP A 234 2.04 -7.58 -16.00
CA ASP A 234 2.17 -7.53 -17.46
C ASP A 234 2.34 -8.93 -18.07
N LEU A 235 2.98 -9.87 -17.35
CA LEU A 235 3.13 -11.26 -17.81
C LEU A 235 1.80 -12.00 -17.98
N ILE A 236 0.76 -11.52 -17.29
CA ILE A 236 -0.59 -12.12 -17.27
C ILE A 236 -1.64 -11.14 -17.82
N ASP A 237 -1.21 -10.17 -18.65
CA ASP A 237 -2.07 -9.21 -19.34
C ASP A 237 -2.87 -8.28 -18.41
N VAL A 238 -2.36 -8.00 -17.22
CA VAL A 238 -2.93 -7.03 -16.28
C VAL A 238 -2.02 -5.82 -16.19
N HIS A 239 -2.56 -4.61 -16.35
CA HIS A 239 -1.79 -3.38 -16.31
C HIS A 239 -2.23 -2.52 -15.11
N LEU A 240 -1.33 -2.32 -14.14
CA LEU A 240 -1.62 -1.59 -12.91
C LEU A 240 -1.95 -0.12 -13.19
N GLY A 241 -1.23 0.50 -14.13
CA GLY A 241 -1.45 1.90 -14.53
C GLY A 241 -2.90 2.15 -14.93
N SER A 242 -3.43 1.32 -15.84
CA SER A 242 -4.83 1.38 -16.25
C SER A 242 -5.79 1.26 -15.07
N VAL A 243 -5.56 0.31 -14.15
CA VAL A 243 -6.47 0.10 -13.01
C VAL A 243 -6.46 1.29 -12.04
N VAL A 244 -5.28 1.82 -11.74
CA VAL A 244 -5.13 2.98 -10.85
C VAL A 244 -5.71 4.25 -11.47
N ASP A 245 -5.43 4.49 -12.75
CA ASP A 245 -5.96 5.65 -13.48
C ASP A 245 -7.48 5.56 -13.62
N HIS A 246 -8.02 4.37 -13.93
CA HIS A 246 -9.45 4.15 -13.97
C HIS A 246 -10.08 4.30 -12.59
N ALA A 247 -9.48 3.81 -11.51
CA ALA A 247 -9.99 4.04 -10.16
C ALA A 247 -10.01 5.54 -9.80
N ALA A 248 -8.98 6.28 -10.19
CA ALA A 248 -8.93 7.72 -10.01
C ALA A 248 -10.01 8.46 -10.85
N GLN A 249 -10.24 8.03 -12.09
CA GLN A 249 -11.23 8.62 -13.01
C GLN A 249 -12.68 8.26 -12.66
N LEU A 250 -12.92 6.99 -12.34
CA LEU A 250 -14.24 6.41 -12.04
C LEU A 250 -14.70 6.70 -10.64
N ALA A 251 -13.84 7.22 -9.74
CA ALA A 251 -14.15 7.57 -8.36
C ALA A 251 -15.60 8.06 -8.24
N PRO A 252 -16.55 7.16 -7.91
CA PRO A 252 -17.97 7.44 -8.05
C PRO A 252 -18.26 8.55 -7.07
N LYS A 253 -18.49 9.78 -7.58
CA LYS A 253 -18.60 11.03 -6.81
C LYS A 253 -17.81 10.92 -5.50
N VAL A 254 -16.45 10.96 -5.54
CA VAL A 254 -15.53 10.81 -4.37
C VAL A 254 -16.38 10.71 -3.14
N GLN A 255 -16.77 9.49 -2.73
CA GLN A 255 -17.70 9.36 -1.60
C GLN A 255 -17.02 10.20 -0.55
N ALA A 256 -17.61 11.36 -0.27
CA ALA A 256 -16.98 12.33 0.59
C ALA A 256 -17.17 11.65 1.92
N SER A 257 -16.28 10.73 2.23
CA SER A 257 -15.96 10.25 3.55
C SER A 257 -15.44 11.52 4.19
N GLY A 258 -16.37 12.42 4.52
CA GLY A 258 -16.19 13.58 5.33
C GLY A 258 -15.96 13.03 6.72
N VAL A 259 -14.82 12.35 6.88
CA VAL A 259 -14.26 12.01 8.15
C VAL A 259 -13.91 13.36 8.74
N ARG A 260 -14.85 13.90 9.52
CA ARG A 260 -14.61 15.11 10.30
C ARG A 260 -13.43 14.80 11.20
N VAL A 261 -12.36 15.57 11.05
CA VAL A 261 -11.20 15.42 11.91
C VAL A 261 -11.66 15.79 13.32
N ASP A 262 -11.63 14.82 14.23
CA ASP A 262 -11.92 15.06 15.64
C ASP A 262 -10.87 16.03 16.21
N ALA A 263 -11.29 16.97 17.07
CA ALA A 263 -10.42 17.98 17.67
C ALA A 263 -9.18 17.37 18.35
N ARG A 264 -9.25 16.13 18.84
CA ARG A 264 -8.10 15.42 19.41
C ARG A 264 -6.99 15.10 18.41
N HIS A 265 -7.29 14.98 17.11
CA HIS A 265 -6.29 14.78 16.06
C HIS A 265 -5.57 16.08 15.68
N LEU A 266 -6.14 17.24 16.05
CA LEU A 266 -5.54 18.57 15.84
C LEU A 266 -4.43 18.88 16.85
N ALA A 267 -4.24 18.04 17.89
CA ALA A 267 -3.24 18.26 18.93
C ALA A 267 -1.79 18.38 18.40
N LEU A 268 -1.51 17.88 17.18
CA LEU A 268 -0.21 18.04 16.52
C LEU A 268 -0.18 19.08 15.39
N CYS A 269 -1.34 19.51 14.89
CA CYS A 269 -1.50 20.48 13.80
C CYS A 269 -2.70 21.38 14.15
N ALA A 270 -2.44 22.44 14.92
CA ALA A 270 -3.47 23.21 15.60
C ALA A 270 -4.04 24.40 14.80
N VAL A 271 -3.80 24.53 13.49
CA VAL A 271 -4.33 25.69 12.75
C VAL A 271 -4.83 25.25 11.39
N ASP A 272 -6.15 25.32 11.21
CA ASP A 272 -6.75 25.42 9.90
C ASP A 272 -6.27 26.72 9.27
N ARG A 273 -5.56 26.61 8.14
CA ARG A 273 -4.99 27.73 7.41
C ARG A 273 -5.79 27.98 6.14
N SER A 274 -5.87 29.24 5.74
CA SER A 274 -6.53 29.62 4.50
C SER A 274 -5.54 29.61 3.34
N PHE A 275 -5.81 28.81 2.33
CA PHE A 275 -5.02 28.75 1.11
C PHE A 275 -5.85 29.20 -0.08
N ARG A 276 -5.27 30.05 -0.92
CA ARG A 276 -5.78 30.34 -2.27
C ARG A 276 -5.13 29.37 -3.24
N ILE A 277 -5.96 28.64 -3.98
CA ILE A 277 -5.50 27.67 -4.98
C ILE A 277 -5.98 28.11 -6.35
N GLU A 278 -5.05 28.31 -7.26
CA GLU A 278 -5.31 28.54 -8.68
C GLU A 278 -5.05 27.23 -9.45
N THR A 279 -6.03 26.80 -10.24
CA THR A 279 -5.94 25.58 -11.05
C THR A 279 -6.03 25.93 -12.52
N VAL A 280 -5.00 25.59 -13.28
CA VAL A 280 -4.91 25.87 -14.72
C VAL A 280 -5.25 24.60 -15.48
N GLN A 281 -6.28 24.64 -16.31
CA GLN A 281 -6.74 23.52 -17.13
C GLN A 281 -6.51 23.83 -18.61
N GLN A 282 -6.17 22.81 -19.39
CA GLN A 282 -5.97 22.97 -20.83
C GLN A 282 -7.22 23.54 -21.51
N GLY A 283 -7.07 24.67 -22.20
CA GLY A 283 -8.16 25.33 -22.94
C GLY A 283 -9.21 25.99 -22.07
N ARG A 284 -8.91 26.28 -20.79
CA ARG A 284 -9.79 27.00 -19.87
C ARG A 284 -9.03 28.07 -19.09
N ASP A 285 -9.75 29.10 -18.69
CA ASP A 285 -9.20 30.11 -17.78
C ASP A 285 -8.86 29.49 -16.41
N PRO A 286 -7.83 30.03 -15.72
CA PRO A 286 -7.49 29.59 -14.38
C PRO A 286 -8.70 29.72 -13.43
N VAL A 287 -8.96 28.66 -12.67
CA VAL A 287 -10.02 28.66 -11.65
C VAL A 287 -9.38 28.79 -10.28
N GLU A 288 -9.81 29.80 -9.54
CA GLU A 288 -9.38 30.03 -8.17
C GLU A 288 -10.41 29.52 -7.16
N ALA A 289 -9.92 28.94 -6.07
CA ALA A 289 -10.71 28.55 -4.92
C ALA A 289 -9.98 28.86 -3.63
N GLU A 290 -10.71 29.26 -2.60
CA GLU A 290 -10.19 29.29 -1.24
C GLU A 290 -10.49 27.97 -0.54
N VAL A 291 -9.47 27.40 0.09
CA VAL A 291 -9.55 26.10 0.75
C VAL A 291 -8.95 26.23 2.14
N THR A 292 -9.76 25.90 3.14
CA THR A 292 -9.31 25.70 4.50
C THR A 292 -8.65 24.33 4.63
N ALA A 293 -7.37 24.31 5.01
CA ALA A 293 -6.56 23.11 5.09
C ALA A 293 -5.48 23.21 6.15
N MET A 294 -4.94 22.06 6.57
CA MET A 294 -3.87 22.05 7.59
C MET A 294 -2.49 22.34 7.00
N THR A 295 -2.32 22.04 5.71
CA THR A 295 -1.06 22.25 4.98
C THR A 295 -1.35 22.60 3.53
N GLY A 296 -0.37 23.17 2.83
CA GLY A 296 -0.48 23.42 1.39
C GLY A 296 -0.76 22.16 0.56
N GLY A 297 -0.19 21.01 0.96
CA GLY A 297 -0.46 19.73 0.31
C GLY A 297 -1.90 19.23 0.52
N ASP A 298 -2.43 19.39 1.73
CA ASP A 298 -3.84 19.11 2.06
C ASP A 298 -4.78 20.02 1.24
N ALA A 299 -4.42 21.30 1.12
CA ALA A 299 -5.17 22.25 0.30
C ALA A 299 -5.24 21.79 -1.17
N ILE A 300 -4.09 21.44 -1.76
CA ILE A 300 -4.01 20.93 -3.14
C ILE A 300 -4.84 19.65 -3.29
N ALA A 301 -4.72 18.70 -2.36
CA ALA A 301 -5.45 17.46 -2.38
C ALA A 301 -6.97 17.69 -2.34
N LYS A 302 -7.45 18.56 -1.45
CA LYS A 302 -8.87 18.96 -1.36
C LYS A 302 -9.36 19.63 -2.65
N SER A 303 -8.59 20.54 -3.23
CA SER A 303 -8.93 21.19 -4.50
C SER A 303 -9.03 20.21 -5.66
N ILE A 304 -8.09 19.26 -5.76
CA ILE A 304 -8.09 18.24 -6.83
C ILE A 304 -9.21 17.22 -6.60
N ALA A 305 -9.48 16.82 -5.35
CA ALA A 305 -10.52 15.84 -5.02
C ALA A 305 -11.93 16.33 -5.40
N GLY A 306 -12.17 17.64 -5.37
CA GLY A 306 -13.44 18.24 -5.83
C GLY A 306 -13.63 18.26 -7.35
N MET A 307 -12.62 17.86 -8.14
CA MET A 307 -12.67 17.89 -9.60
C MET A 307 -13.23 16.59 -10.20
N SER A 308 -14.01 16.70 -11.28
CA SER A 308 -14.37 15.55 -12.12
C SER A 308 -13.13 14.88 -12.71
N GLY A 309 -13.21 13.60 -13.05
CA GLY A 309 -12.10 12.86 -13.69
C GLY A 309 -11.59 13.55 -14.96
N GLU A 310 -12.51 14.06 -15.80
CA GLU A 310 -12.17 14.82 -17.00
C GLU A 310 -11.39 16.12 -16.69
N ARG A 311 -11.78 16.87 -15.65
CA ARG A 311 -11.08 18.09 -15.23
C ARG A 311 -9.68 17.78 -14.70
N ARG A 312 -9.52 16.67 -13.97
CA ARG A 312 -8.22 16.21 -13.48
C ARG A 312 -7.29 15.82 -14.62
N ALA A 313 -7.79 15.11 -15.64
CA ALA A 313 -7.00 14.72 -16.81
C ALA A 313 -6.49 15.91 -17.63
N LYS A 314 -7.17 17.06 -17.56
CA LYS A 314 -6.80 18.31 -18.27
C LYS A 314 -6.04 19.31 -17.40
N LEU A 315 -5.69 18.94 -16.17
CA LEU A 315 -5.00 19.82 -15.23
C LEU A 315 -3.53 20.00 -15.65
N GLN A 316 -3.10 21.24 -15.88
CA GLN A 316 -1.74 21.57 -16.32
C GLN A 316 -0.89 22.11 -15.18
N ALA A 317 -1.49 22.88 -14.26
CA ALA A 317 -0.78 23.44 -13.12
C ALA A 317 -1.73 23.67 -11.95
N VAL A 318 -1.16 23.62 -10.74
CA VAL A 318 -1.79 24.08 -9.50
C VAL A 318 -0.84 25.05 -8.84
N ARG A 319 -1.30 26.28 -8.58
CA ARG A 319 -0.56 27.25 -7.77
C ARG A 319 -1.23 27.40 -6.42
N LEU A 320 -0.41 27.54 -5.40
CA LEU A 320 -0.84 27.62 -4.01
C LEU A 320 -0.26 28.89 -3.39
N THR A 321 -1.13 29.68 -2.77
CA THR A 321 -0.76 30.84 -1.97
C THR A 321 -1.29 30.67 -0.55
N ASP A 322 -0.41 30.84 0.43
CA ASP A 322 -0.72 30.74 1.86
C ASP A 322 -1.09 32.13 2.39
N ARG A 323 -2.38 32.37 2.61
CA ARG A 323 -2.89 33.70 3.00
C ARG A 323 -2.43 34.12 4.39
N ASP A 324 -2.27 33.16 5.28
CA ASP A 324 -1.85 33.43 6.65
C ASP A 324 -0.36 33.80 6.70
N ALA A 325 0.44 33.33 5.73
CA ALA A 325 1.83 33.77 5.57
C ALA A 325 1.95 35.17 4.93
N GLU A 326 1.02 35.54 4.03
CA GLU A 326 0.95 36.90 3.45
C GLU A 326 0.63 37.95 4.52
N ALA A 327 -0.28 37.66 5.44
CA ALA A 327 -0.69 38.57 6.52
C ALA A 327 0.41 38.86 7.56
N GLY A 328 1.45 38.01 7.64
CA GLY A 328 2.56 38.14 8.58
C GLY A 328 3.83 38.78 8.03
N SER A 329 3.87 39.16 6.74
CA SER A 329 5.05 39.78 6.12
C SER A 329 5.00 41.30 6.33
N PRO A 330 5.99 41.93 7.02
CA PRO A 330 6.01 43.37 7.16
C PRO A 330 6.15 44.01 5.77
N GLN A 331 5.21 44.90 5.44
CA GLN A 331 5.34 45.76 4.26
C GLN A 331 6.62 46.58 4.43
N HIS A 332 7.65 46.28 3.63
CA HIS A 332 8.76 47.20 3.44
C HIS A 332 8.21 48.41 2.66
N GLU A 333 7.68 49.39 3.39
CA GLU A 333 7.47 50.73 2.86
C GLU A 333 8.83 51.27 2.40
N GLY A 334 8.91 51.52 1.09
CA GLY A 334 10.09 52.03 0.43
C GLY A 334 10.47 53.40 1.00
N ALA A 335 11.68 53.47 1.54
CA ALA A 335 12.36 54.75 1.76
C ALA A 335 12.60 55.40 0.39
N ARG A 336 11.76 56.38 0.02
CA ARG A 336 12.15 57.43 -0.91
C ARG A 336 13.07 58.40 -0.16
N ALA A 337 14.34 58.43 -0.54
CA ALA A 337 15.29 59.44 -0.12
C ALA A 337 15.13 60.71 -0.97
N PRO A 338 15.45 61.90 -0.43
CA PRO A 338 15.11 63.22 -0.97
C PRO A 338 15.81 63.59 -2.29
#